data_AF-A0A820E0Y0-F1
#
_entry.id   AF-A0A820E0Y0-F1
#
_cell.length_a   1.000
_cell.length_b   1.000
_cell.length_c   1.000
_cell.angle_alpha   90.00
_cell.angle_beta   90.00
_cell.angle_gamma   90.00
#
_symmetry.space_group_name_H-M   'P 1'
#
loop_
_entity.id
_entity.type
_entity.pdbx_description
1 polymer ?
#
loop_
_entity_poly.entity_id
_entity_poly.type
_entity_poly.pdbx_seq_one_letter_code
_entity_poly.pdbx_strand_id
1 'polypeptide(L)'
;MSSNSSIDSAPYLHANKFSRFIHHWVSPLLKKSRKQGTLYLNDLYDLPDHLKSSTLTDKLETNWFNEVKRNPQKPSLIRATLRTLGWKPFLLGFLEVLNVS
;
A
#
# COMPACT_ATOMS: atom_id res chain seq x y z
N MET A 1 -8.23 5.32 -22.80
CA MET A 1 -9.38 6.15 -22.40
C MET A 1 -8.94 6.96 -21.19
N SER A 2 -8.54 8.21 -21.40
CA SER A 2 -8.02 9.08 -20.33
C SER A 2 -9.20 9.79 -19.69
N SER A 3 -9.72 9.29 -18.56
CA SER A 3 -10.71 10.00 -17.77
C SER A 3 -9.99 10.96 -16.83
N ASN A 4 -10.10 12.25 -17.13
CA ASN A 4 -9.86 13.34 -16.19
C ASN A 4 -10.80 13.16 -14.99
N SER A 5 -10.36 12.45 -13.95
CA SER A 5 -10.98 12.50 -12.64
C SER A 5 -10.16 13.45 -11.78
N SER A 6 -10.70 14.65 -11.55
CA SER A 6 -10.31 15.56 -10.48
C SER A 6 -10.02 14.72 -9.23
N ILE A 7 -8.74 14.57 -8.92
CA ILE A 7 -8.23 13.52 -8.05
C ILE A 7 -8.78 13.75 -6.64
N ASP A 8 -9.77 12.97 -6.22
CA ASP A 8 -10.08 12.75 -4.80
C ASP A 8 -8.94 11.90 -4.23
N SER A 9 -7.75 12.50 -4.16
CA SER A 9 -6.57 11.90 -3.61
C SER A 9 -6.90 11.54 -2.17
N ALA A 10 -6.77 10.27 -1.81
CA ALA A 10 -7.01 9.80 -0.45
C ALA A 10 -6.44 10.84 0.54
N PRO A 11 -7.23 11.41 1.46
CA PRO A 11 -6.83 12.54 2.30
C PRO A 11 -5.56 12.24 3.13
N TYR A 12 -5.21 10.97 3.23
CA TYR A 12 -3.90 10.44 3.61
C TYR A 12 -2.68 11.09 2.93
N LEU A 13 -2.76 11.43 1.64
CA LEU A 13 -1.66 12.01 0.85
C LEU A 13 -1.36 13.46 1.27
N HIS A 14 -2.38 14.21 1.67
CA HIS A 14 -2.27 15.60 2.12
C HIS A 14 -2.22 15.76 3.65
N ALA A 15 -2.37 14.67 4.41
CA ALA A 15 -2.37 14.70 5.87
C ALA A 15 -0.95 14.89 6.46
N ASN A 16 -0.83 15.76 7.47
CA ASN A 16 0.37 15.87 8.31
C ASN A 16 0.74 14.52 8.92
N LYS A 17 2.05 14.28 9.16
CA LYS A 17 2.59 13.02 9.70
C LYS A 17 1.85 12.54 10.96
N PHE A 18 1.43 13.47 11.82
CA PHE A 18 0.63 13.18 13.01
C PHE A 18 -0.78 12.68 12.67
N SER A 19 -1.52 13.36 11.79
CA SER A 19 -2.84 12.96 11.30
C SER A 19 -2.83 11.58 10.63
N ARG A 20 -1.72 11.26 9.94
CA ARG A 20 -1.48 9.94 9.35
C ARG A 20 -1.34 8.86 10.41
N PHE A 21 -0.63 9.14 11.51
CA PHE A 21 -0.42 8.19 12.61
C PHE A 21 -1.72 7.89 13.37
N ILE A 22 -2.51 8.92 13.71
CA ILE A 22 -3.79 8.75 14.40
C ILE A 22 -4.95 8.33 13.47
N HIS A 23 -4.67 7.99 12.21
CA HIS A 23 -5.65 7.65 11.18
C HIS A 23 -6.81 8.66 11.05
N HIS A 24 -6.57 9.93 11.41
CA HIS A 24 -7.61 10.94 11.51
C HIS A 24 -8.27 11.23 10.15
N TRP A 25 -7.54 10.98 9.06
CA TRP A 25 -8.03 11.08 7.68
C TRP A 25 -9.22 10.14 7.36
N VAL A 26 -9.46 9.08 8.14
CA VAL A 26 -10.60 8.15 7.97
C VAL A 26 -11.90 8.69 8.60
N SER A 27 -11.78 9.61 9.56
CA SER A 27 -12.91 10.19 10.30
C SER A 27 -14.09 10.69 9.46
N PRO A 28 -13.89 11.43 8.34
CA PRO A 28 -15.02 11.88 7.50
C PRO A 28 -15.82 10.72 6.91
N LEU A 29 -15.16 9.63 6.51
CA LEU A 29 -15.81 8.43 5.97
C LEU A 29 -16.68 7.75 7.03
N LEU A 30 -16.15 7.61 8.26
CA LEU A 30 -16.90 7.03 9.38
C LEU A 30 -18.11 7.89 9.79
N LYS A 31 -17.97 9.21 9.78
CA LYS A 31 -19.08 10.13 10.04
C LYS A 31 -20.18 10.00 8.96
N LYS A 32 -19.80 9.82 7.70
CA LYS A 32 -20.74 9.60 6.58
C LYS A 32 -21.50 8.29 6.76
N SER A 33 -20.79 7.19 7.07
CA SER A 33 -21.40 5.89 7.40
C SER A 33 -22.46 6.01 8.50
N ARG A 34 -22.12 6.67 9.62
CA ARG A 34 -23.04 6.83 10.76
C ARG A 34 -24.28 7.66 10.43
N LYS A 35 -24.18 8.64 9.53
CA LYS A 35 -25.31 9.50 9.15
C LYS A 35 -26.23 8.87 8.11
N GLN A 36 -25.66 8.14 7.15
CA GLN A 36 -26.40 7.62 5.98
C GLN A 36 -26.75 6.13 6.10
N GLY A 37 -26.15 5.40 7.04
CA GLY A 37 -26.41 3.97 7.28
C GLY A 37 -25.84 3.01 6.24
N THR A 38 -25.61 3.45 5.01
CA THR A 38 -25.02 2.66 3.91
C THR A 38 -23.91 3.47 3.23
N LEU A 39 -22.79 2.82 2.91
CA LEU A 39 -21.76 3.36 2.01
C LEU A 39 -21.93 2.79 0.62
N TYR A 40 -21.71 3.62 -0.39
CA TYR A 40 -21.61 3.17 -1.78
C TYR A 40 -20.15 3.11 -2.21
N LEU A 41 -19.86 2.33 -3.26
CA LEU A 41 -18.49 2.19 -3.79
C LEU A 41 -17.87 3.54 -4.20
N ASN A 42 -18.70 4.47 -4.68
CA ASN A 42 -18.28 5.82 -5.06
C ASN A 42 -17.88 6.70 -3.86
N ASP A 43 -18.17 6.27 -2.63
CA ASP A 43 -17.78 6.98 -1.41
C ASP A 43 -16.39 6.58 -0.90
N LEU A 44 -15.81 5.52 -1.46
CA LEU A 44 -14.47 5.05 -1.12
C LEU A 44 -13.41 5.90 -1.82
N TYR A 45 -12.33 6.17 -1.11
CA TYR A 45 -11.16 6.82 -1.69
C TYR A 45 -10.49 5.91 -2.72
N ASP A 46 -9.96 6.52 -3.78
CA ASP A 46 -9.14 5.80 -4.74
C ASP A 46 -7.87 5.23 -4.08
N LEU A 47 -7.48 4.06 -4.56
CA LEU A 47 -6.27 3.41 -4.10
C LEU A 47 -5.05 4.20 -4.58
N PRO A 48 -4.12 4.60 -3.67
CA PRO A 48 -2.89 5.26 -4.05
C PRO A 48 -2.11 4.46 -5.09
N ASP A 49 -1.49 5.14 -6.06
CA ASP A 49 -0.79 4.47 -7.17
C ASP A 49 0.27 3.46 -6.69
N HIS A 50 0.99 3.76 -5.61
CA HIS A 50 2.01 2.87 -5.06
C HIS A 50 1.46 1.57 -4.44
N LEU A 51 0.15 1.52 -4.13
CA LEU A 51 -0.54 0.35 -3.62
C LEU A 51 -1.31 -0.41 -4.71
N LYS A 52 -1.42 0.15 -5.92
CA LYS A 52 -2.06 -0.53 -7.04
C LYS A 52 -1.30 -1.81 -7.38
N SER A 53 -2.07 -2.86 -7.67
CA SER A 53 -1.53 -4.18 -8.01
C SER A 53 -0.64 -4.12 -9.24
N SER A 54 -1.02 -3.38 -10.28
CA SER A 54 -0.21 -3.18 -11.48
C SER A 54 1.17 -2.64 -11.15
N THR A 55 1.24 -1.54 -10.39
CA THR A 55 2.50 -0.91 -9.99
C THR A 55 3.37 -1.83 -9.13
N LEU A 56 2.77 -2.64 -8.25
CA LEU A 56 3.49 -3.61 -7.43
C LEU A 56 4.02 -4.78 -8.27
N THR A 57 3.21 -5.30 -9.21
CA THR A 57 3.57 -6.38 -10.11
C THR A 57 4.71 -5.96 -11.05
N ASP A 58 4.63 -4.78 -11.67
CA ASP A 58 5.69 -4.27 -12.56
C ASP A 58 7.04 -4.15 -11.82
N LYS A 59 7.01 -3.66 -10.58
CA LYS A 59 8.19 -3.59 -9.72
C LYS A 59 8.73 -4.98 -9.37
N LEU A 60 7.83 -5.93 -9.08
CA LEU A 60 8.21 -7.31 -8.76
C LEU A 60 8.85 -8.00 -9.95
N GLU A 61 8.24 -7.89 -11.12
CA GLU A 61 8.75 -8.44 -12.36
C GLU A 61 10.14 -7.87 -12.70
N THR A 62 10.30 -6.55 -12.61
CA THR A 62 11.60 -5.89 -12.82
C THR A 62 12.67 -6.42 -11.84
N ASN A 63 12.34 -6.50 -10.56
CA ASN A 63 13.28 -6.99 -9.53
C ASN A 63 13.57 -8.48 -9.65
N TRP A 64 12.60 -9.26 -10.11
CA TRP A 64 12.75 -10.68 -10.39
C TRP A 64 13.71 -10.92 -11.54
N PHE A 65 13.53 -10.24 -12.68
CA PHE A 65 14.46 -10.33 -13.81
C PHE A 65 15.87 -9.89 -13.42
N ASN A 66 16.00 -8.85 -12.60
CA ASN A 66 17.29 -8.42 -12.08
C ASN A 66 17.94 -9.48 -11.16
N GLU A 67 17.17 -10.18 -10.34
CA GLU A 67 17.66 -11.25 -9.47
C GLU A 67 18.12 -12.47 -10.29
N VAL A 68 17.35 -12.88 -11.29
CA VAL A 68 17.70 -13.98 -12.21
C VAL A 68 18.98 -13.66 -12.97
N LYS A 69 19.15 -12.42 -13.44
CA LYS A 69 20.39 -11.97 -14.11
C LYS A 69 21.60 -11.94 -13.18
N ARG A 70 21.42 -11.51 -11.92
CA ARG A 70 22.53 -11.35 -10.96
C ARG A 70 22.94 -12.67 -10.30
N ASN A 71 21.99 -13.56 -10.01
CA ASN A 71 22.22 -14.83 -9.33
C ASN A 71 21.65 -15.99 -10.15
N PRO A 72 22.18 -16.26 -11.36
CA PRO A 72 21.61 -17.26 -12.27
C PRO A 72 21.62 -18.68 -11.69
N GLN A 73 22.58 -18.99 -10.81
CA GLN A 73 22.69 -20.31 -10.19
C GLN A 73 21.68 -20.55 -9.06
N LYS A 74 21.22 -19.48 -8.39
CA LYS A 74 20.30 -19.59 -7.24
C LYS A 74 19.49 -18.30 -7.07
N PRO A 75 18.56 -18.00 -7.97
CA PRO A 75 17.68 -16.84 -7.83
C PRO A 75 16.76 -17.03 -6.62
N SER A 76 16.57 -15.98 -5.82
CA SER A 76 15.69 -16.02 -4.65
C SER A 76 14.49 -15.10 -4.84
N LEU A 77 13.29 -15.69 -4.86
CA LEU A 77 12.05 -14.94 -4.97
C LEU A 77 11.81 -14.08 -3.73
N ILE A 78 12.14 -14.59 -2.54
CA ILE A 78 12.07 -13.82 -1.28
C ILE A 78 12.92 -12.56 -1.37
N ARG A 79 14.12 -12.63 -1.98
CA ARG A 79 14.99 -11.46 -2.14
C ARG A 79 14.40 -10.44 -3.12
N ALA A 80 13.77 -10.89 -4.20
CA ALA A 80 13.06 -10.01 -5.13
C ALA A 80 11.86 -9.34 -4.43
N THR A 81 11.06 -10.10 -3.67
CA THR A 81 9.92 -9.59 -2.90
C THR A 81 10.35 -8.59 -1.81
N LEU A 82 11.46 -8.84 -1.11
CA LEU A 82 12.00 -7.89 -0.12
C LEU A 82 12.42 -6.57 -0.77
N ARG A 83 12.93 -6.60 -2.01
CA ARG A 83 13.25 -5.38 -2.76
C ARG A 83 12.02 -4.63 -3.24
N THR A 84 10.88 -5.29 -3.40
CA THR A 84 9.65 -4.67 -3.94
C THR A 84 8.79 -4.05 -2.86
N LEU A 85 8.56 -4.81 -1.78
CA LEU A 85 7.74 -4.38 -0.64
C LEU A 85 8.56 -3.60 0.40
N GLY A 86 9.88 -3.78 0.40
CA GLY A 86 10.77 -3.22 1.41
C GLY A 86 10.77 -4.03 2.71
N TRP A 87 11.61 -3.61 3.65
CA TRP A 87 11.83 -4.33 4.91
C TRP A 87 10.77 -4.01 5.98
N LYS A 88 10.03 -2.92 5.82
CA LYS A 88 9.05 -2.44 6.82
C LYS A 88 8.00 -3.48 7.22
N PRO A 89 7.26 -4.13 6.31
CA PRO A 89 6.27 -5.14 6.70
C PRO A 89 6.90 -6.33 7.41
N PHE A 90 8.11 -6.75 7.00
CA PHE A 90 8.84 -7.84 7.64
C PHE A 90 9.32 -7.49 9.05
N LEU A 91 9.84 -6.27 9.25
CA LEU A 91 10.26 -5.78 10.56
C LEU A 91 9.08 -5.68 11.52
N LEU A 92 7.93 -5.19 11.05
CA LEU A 92 6.71 -5.12 11.86
C LEU A 92 6.24 -6.51 12.28
N GLY A 93 6.15 -7.46 11.34
CA GLY A 93 5.78 -8.84 11.66
C GLY A 93 6.78 -9.52 12.60
N PHE A 94 8.08 -9.25 12.44
CA PHE A 94 9.11 -9.78 13.33
C PHE A 94 8.98 -9.23 14.76
N LEU A 95 8.76 -7.92 14.91
CA LEU A 95 8.54 -7.29 16.22
C LEU A 95 7.30 -7.84 16.92
N GLU A 96 6.22 -8.11 16.18
CA GLU A 96 5.00 -8.68 16.72
C GLU A 96 5.22 -10.11 17.26
N VAL A 97 5.92 -10.95 16.50
CA VAL A 97 6.27 -12.32 16.94
C VAL A 97 7.13 -12.31 18.20
N LEU A 98 8.09 -11.38 18.30
CA LEU A 98 8.93 -11.22 19.48
C LEU A 98 8.17 -10.69 20.70
N ASN A 99 7.16 -9.83 20.51
CA ASN A 99 6.35 -9.31 21.61
C ASN A 99 5.37 -10.35 22.17
N VAL A 100 5.09 -11.41 21.41
CA VAL A 100 4.18 -12.50 21.79
C VAL A 100 4.93 -13.71 22.41
N SER A 101 6.27 -13.74 22.32
CA SER A 101 7.13 -14.83 22.84
C SER A 101 7.80 -14.45 24.16
#